data_AF-A0A9X7UA63-F1
#
_entry.id   AF-A0A9X7UA63-F1
#
_cell.length_a   1.000
_cell.length_b   1.000
_cell.length_c   1.000
_cell.angle_alpha   90.00
_cell.angle_beta   90.00
_cell.angle_gamma   90.00
#
_symmetry.space_group_name_H-M   'P 1'
#
loop_
_entity.id
_entity.type
_entity.pdbx_description
1 polymer ?
#
loop_
_entity_poly.entity_id
_entity_poly.type
_entity_poly.pdbx_seq_one_letter_code
_entity_poly.pdbx_strand_id
1 'polypeptide(L)'
;MIWPFRRKKRPTGQLPPINEDWRVGDLAACIMDGGWTGGIGPTYGSIHRVTAVVEGHLKKTNEPVWGLQLQPWLSYYHAEAFRKVQPDAEECSTEFKALIDLVVHKPVKTGVDA
;
A
#
# COMPACT_ATOMS: atom_id res chain seq x y z
N MET A 1 -11.64 -1.71 -43.71
CA MET A 1 -10.69 -0.67 -43.23
C MET A 1 -9.98 -1.22 -42.01
N ILE A 2 -8.70 -1.57 -42.12
CA ILE A 2 -7.92 -2.19 -41.04
C ILE A 2 -7.08 -1.07 -40.41
N TRP A 3 -7.38 -0.71 -39.16
CA TRP A 3 -6.73 0.37 -38.43
C TRP A 3 -5.40 -0.13 -37.83
N PRO A 4 -4.20 0.36 -38.20
CA PRO A 4 -2.95 -0.24 -37.77
C PRO A 4 -2.38 0.52 -36.57
N PHE A 5 -3.09 0.58 -35.44
CA PHE A 5 -2.43 0.95 -34.18
C PHE A 5 -1.66 -0.26 -33.65
N ARG A 6 -0.54 -0.59 -34.30
CA ARG A 6 0.49 -1.43 -33.67
C ARG A 6 0.97 -0.70 -32.42
N ARG A 7 0.55 -1.16 -31.24
CA ARG A 7 1.16 -0.76 -29.96
C ARG A 7 2.66 -0.96 -30.10
N LYS A 8 3.44 0.14 -30.12
CA LYS A 8 4.90 0.07 -30.12
C LYS A 8 5.32 -0.74 -28.89
N LYS A 9 6.10 -1.81 -29.08
CA LYS A 9 6.71 -2.53 -27.96
C LYS A 9 7.50 -1.51 -27.15
N ARG A 10 7.21 -1.39 -25.85
CA ARG A 10 7.99 -0.52 -24.97
C ARG A 10 9.46 -0.97 -25.04
N PRO A 11 10.43 -0.05 -25.06
CA PRO A 11 11.84 -0.41 -25.05
C PRO A 11 12.11 -1.33 -23.87
N THR A 12 12.71 -2.49 -24.16
CA THR A 12 13.10 -3.50 -23.19
C THR A 12 14.02 -2.87 -22.14
N GLY A 13 13.62 -2.90 -20.87
CA GLY A 13 14.41 -2.38 -19.75
C GLY A 13 13.95 -1.04 -19.15
N GLN A 14 12.91 -0.41 -19.68
CA GLN A 14 12.31 0.77 -19.02
C GLN A 14 11.14 0.33 -18.14
N LEU A 15 11.22 0.60 -16.83
CA LEU A 15 10.10 0.41 -15.92
C LEU A 15 8.88 1.20 -16.42
N PRO A 16 7.67 0.63 -16.32
CA PRO A 16 6.47 1.41 -16.54
C PRO A 16 6.46 2.59 -15.57
N PRO A 17 5.83 3.72 -15.93
CA PRO A 17 5.52 4.75 -14.96
C PRO A 17 4.83 4.09 -13.77
N ILE A 18 5.34 4.34 -12.56
CA ILE A 18 4.65 3.90 -11.35
C ILE A 18 3.26 4.55 -11.33
N ASN A 19 2.24 3.78 -10.96
CA ASN A 19 0.86 4.26 -11.03
C ASN A 19 0.63 5.48 -10.13
N GLU A 20 1.28 5.52 -8.97
CA GLU A 20 1.19 6.60 -7.98
C GLU A 20 2.55 6.84 -7.33
N ASP A 21 2.71 7.98 -6.64
CA ASP A 21 3.96 8.37 -5.96
C ASP A 21 4.15 7.62 -4.64
N TRP A 22 4.20 6.29 -4.71
CA TRP A 22 4.29 5.42 -3.54
C TRP A 22 5.54 5.70 -2.69
N ARG A 23 5.32 5.85 -1.38
CA ARG A 23 6.37 5.99 -0.37
C ARG A 23 6.11 5.04 0.79
N VAL A 24 7.19 4.69 1.49
CA VAL A 24 7.09 3.96 2.76
C VAL A 24 6.26 4.79 3.74
N GLY A 25 5.27 4.14 4.35
CA GLY A 25 4.33 4.77 5.27
C GLY A 25 2.99 5.12 4.65
N ASP A 26 2.86 5.15 3.32
CA ASP A 26 1.59 5.38 2.64
C ASP A 26 0.57 4.28 2.94
N LEU A 27 -0.71 4.62 2.85
CA LEU A 27 -1.81 3.67 2.94
C LEU A 27 -2.22 3.23 1.53
N ALA A 28 -2.31 1.92 1.33
CA ALA A 28 -2.65 1.28 0.08
C ALA A 28 -3.96 0.50 0.24
N ALA A 29 -5.01 0.91 -0.47
CA ALA A 29 -6.25 0.17 -0.58
C ALA A 29 -6.14 -0.85 -1.71
N CYS A 30 -6.43 -2.12 -1.43
CA CYS A 30 -6.46 -3.16 -2.44
C CYS A 30 -7.70 -2.99 -3.34
N ILE A 31 -7.48 -2.91 -4.66
CA ILE A 31 -8.54 -2.77 -5.67
C ILE A 31 -8.69 -4.01 -6.54
N MET A 32 -7.97 -5.09 -6.21
CA MET A 32 -7.97 -6.35 -6.95
C MET A 32 -8.58 -7.45 -6.09
N ASP A 33 -9.51 -8.22 -6.68
CA ASP A 33 -10.10 -9.40 -6.04
C ASP A 33 -9.15 -10.60 -6.15
N GLY A 34 -8.16 -10.65 -5.25
CA GLY A 34 -7.27 -11.80 -5.09
C GLY A 34 -6.39 -12.07 -6.31
N GLY A 35 -6.16 -13.37 -6.61
CA GLY A 35 -5.30 -13.78 -7.73
C GLY A 35 -3.79 -13.71 -7.43
N TRP A 36 -3.42 -13.63 -6.16
CA TRP A 36 -2.03 -13.56 -5.72
C TRP A 36 -1.27 -14.84 -6.00
N THR A 37 0.01 -14.69 -6.29
CA THR A 37 0.90 -15.86 -6.44
C THR A 37 0.96 -16.59 -5.10
N GLY A 38 0.51 -17.85 -5.08
CA GLY A 38 0.44 -18.65 -3.84
C GLY A 38 -0.89 -18.52 -3.07
N GLY A 39 -1.87 -17.76 -3.58
CA GLY A 39 -3.21 -17.66 -3.00
C GLY A 39 -3.30 -16.87 -1.70
N ILE A 40 -2.19 -16.27 -1.26
CA ILE A 40 -2.09 -15.52 -0.01
C ILE A 40 -1.86 -14.05 -0.35
N GLY A 41 -2.73 -13.17 0.17
CA GLY A 41 -2.51 -11.72 0.06
C GLY A 41 -3.72 -10.87 0.44
N PRO A 42 -3.63 -9.56 0.23
CA PRO A 42 -4.67 -8.59 0.55
C PRO A 42 -6.02 -8.93 -0.09
N THR A 43 -7.10 -8.68 0.64
CA THR A 43 -8.46 -8.82 0.13
C THR A 43 -8.91 -7.51 -0.51
N TYR A 44 -9.81 -7.56 -1.48
CA TYR A 44 -10.38 -6.34 -2.04
C TYR A 44 -10.96 -5.43 -0.95
N GLY A 45 -10.67 -4.13 -1.07
CA GLY A 45 -11.09 -3.10 -0.11
C GLY A 45 -10.26 -3.03 1.17
N SER A 46 -9.36 -3.98 1.45
CA SER A 46 -8.51 -3.88 2.63
C SER A 46 -7.44 -2.80 2.45
N ILE A 47 -7.18 -2.06 3.53
CA ILE A 47 -6.17 -1.00 3.56
C ILE A 47 -4.96 -1.52 4.33
N HIS A 48 -3.80 -1.40 3.72
CA HIS A 48 -2.53 -1.83 4.29
C HIS A 48 -1.49 -0.73 4.21
N ARG A 49 -0.57 -0.70 5.17
CA ARG A 49 0.53 0.25 5.17
C ARG A 49 1.68 -0.25 4.30
N VAL A 50 2.20 0.61 3.43
CA VAL A 50 3.37 0.32 2.60
C VAL A 50 4.63 0.33 3.45
N THR A 51 5.37 -0.77 3.44
CA THR A 51 6.64 -0.93 4.19
C THR A 51 7.85 -0.83 3.29
N ALA A 52 7.71 -1.19 2.00
CA ALA A 52 8.78 -1.07 1.00
C ALA A 52 8.19 -0.88 -0.40
N VAL A 53 8.92 -0.16 -1.25
CA VAL A 53 8.63 0.01 -2.67
C VAL A 53 9.86 -0.50 -3.43
N VAL A 54 9.68 -1.45 -4.34
CA VAL A 54 10.78 -2.09 -5.06
C VAL A 54 10.50 -2.19 -6.56
N GLU A 55 11.57 -2.18 -7.33
CA GLU A 55 11.56 -2.51 -8.75
C GLU A 55 11.66 -4.03 -8.90
N GLY A 56 10.81 -4.63 -9.72
CA GLY A 56 10.76 -6.07 -9.93
C GLY A 56 10.45 -6.44 -11.37
N HIS A 57 10.36 -7.75 -11.63
CA HIS A 57 9.99 -8.29 -12.93
C HIS A 57 8.90 -9.35 -12.78
N LEU A 58 7.93 -9.37 -13.71
CA LEU A 58 6.93 -10.42 -13.79
C LEU A 58 7.59 -11.75 -14.16
N LYS A 59 7.37 -12.80 -13.36
CA LYS A 59 7.98 -14.12 -13.59
C LYS A 59 7.64 -14.72 -14.96
N LYS A 60 6.45 -14.46 -15.50
CA LYS A 60 5.95 -15.06 -16.75
C LYS A 60 6.36 -14.27 -18.00
N THR A 61 6.30 -12.95 -17.95
CA THR A 61 6.53 -12.08 -19.11
C THR A 61 7.89 -11.39 -19.09
N ASN A 62 8.62 -11.47 -17.98
CA ASN A 62 9.86 -10.72 -17.70
C ASN A 62 9.71 -9.20 -17.91
N GLU A 63 8.48 -8.69 -17.76
CA GLU A 63 8.21 -7.26 -17.87
C GLU A 63 8.55 -6.57 -16.56
N PRO A 64 9.22 -5.41 -16.60
CA PRO A 64 9.55 -4.65 -15.41
C PRO A 64 8.26 -4.11 -14.77
N VAL A 65 8.15 -4.18 -13.45
CA VAL A 65 6.97 -3.77 -12.68
C VAL A 65 7.36 -3.18 -11.33
N TRP A 66 6.48 -2.36 -10.76
CA TRP A 66 6.62 -1.85 -9.40
C TRP A 66 5.96 -2.79 -8.39
N GLY A 67 6.68 -3.13 -7.33
CA GLY A 67 6.23 -3.97 -6.23
C GLY A 67 6.08 -3.17 -4.95
N LEU A 68 4.98 -3.39 -4.22
CA LEU A 68 4.72 -2.87 -2.88
C LEU A 68 4.78 -4.01 -1.87
N GLN A 69 5.53 -3.80 -0.79
CA GLN A 69 5.42 -4.63 0.41
C GLN A 69 4.46 -3.95 1.38
N LEU A 70 3.56 -4.74 1.97
CA LEU A 70 2.42 -4.25 2.72
C LEU A 70 2.35 -4.94 4.07
N GLN A 71 2.17 -4.23 5.17
CA GLN A 71 1.97 -4.87 6.48
C GLN A 71 0.57 -5.54 6.54
N PRO A 72 0.44 -6.78 7.05
CA PRO A 72 1.44 -7.68 7.66
C PRO A 72 2.10 -8.66 6.69
N TRP A 73 1.92 -8.48 5.39
CA TRP A 73 2.37 -9.37 4.34
C TRP A 73 3.87 -9.21 4.06
N LEU A 74 4.60 -10.33 4.08
CA LEU A 74 6.03 -10.34 3.75
C LEU A 74 6.30 -10.35 2.24
N SER A 75 5.29 -10.69 1.43
CA SER A 75 5.39 -10.75 -0.03
C SER A 75 5.26 -9.37 -0.68
N TYR A 76 5.80 -9.26 -1.90
CA TYR A 76 5.63 -8.09 -2.76
C TYR A 76 4.44 -8.28 -3.69
N TYR A 77 3.61 -7.25 -3.82
CA TYR A 77 2.44 -7.24 -4.69
C TYR A 77 2.56 -6.13 -5.73
N HIS A 78 1.96 -6.33 -6.90
CA HIS A 78 2.01 -5.33 -7.97
C HIS A 78 1.36 -4.01 -7.54
N ALA A 79 2.06 -2.89 -7.72
CA ALA A 79 1.56 -1.58 -7.33
C ALA A 79 0.23 -1.22 -8.03
N GLU A 80 -0.02 -1.74 -9.24
CA GLU A 80 -1.26 -1.56 -10.00
C GLU A 80 -2.50 -2.20 -9.33
N ALA A 81 -2.30 -3.13 -8.39
CA ALA A 81 -3.39 -3.76 -7.64
C ALA A 81 -3.84 -2.93 -6.42
N PHE A 82 -3.23 -1.75 -6.22
CA PHE A 82 -3.51 -0.87 -5.09
C PHE A 82 -3.74 0.56 -5.55
N ARG A 83 -4.51 1.28 -4.75
CA ARG A 83 -4.70 2.73 -4.86
C ARG A 83 -4.28 3.43 -3.58
N LYS A 84 -3.61 4.57 -3.68
CA LYS A 84 -3.18 5.31 -2.49
C LYS A 84 -4.40 5.91 -1.80
N VAL A 85 -4.45 5.72 -0.48
CA VAL A 85 -5.44 6.38 0.38
C VAL A 85 -4.73 7.58 1.00
N GLN A 86 -5.22 8.78 0.69
CA GLN A 86 -4.84 9.97 1.45
C GLN A 86 -5.74 10.01 2.70
N PRO A 87 -5.17 9.98 3.91
CA PRO A 87 -5.98 10.19 5.10
C PRO A 87 -6.57 11.60 5.01
N ASP A 88 -7.88 11.71 5.17
CA ASP A 88 -8.53 13.01 5.23
C ASP A 88 -7.98 13.75 6.45
N ALA A 89 -7.54 15.00 6.25
CA ALA A 89 -6.89 15.77 7.30
C ALA A 89 -7.80 15.98 8.53
N GLU A 90 -9.12 15.97 8.32
CA GLU A 90 -10.11 16.11 9.39
C GLU A 90 -10.24 14.83 10.24
N GLU A 91 -10.20 13.64 9.62
CA GLU A 91 -10.35 12.35 10.31
C GLU A 91 -9.15 12.07 11.22
N CYS A 92 -7.94 12.40 10.76
CA CYS A 92 -6.70 12.20 11.51
C CYS A 92 -6.62 13.07 12.78
N SER A 93 -7.26 14.25 12.78
CA SER A 93 -7.29 15.15 13.95
C SER A 93 -8.18 14.64 15.09
N THR A 94 -9.17 13.82 14.76
CA THR A 94 -10.17 13.32 15.71
C THR A 94 -9.61 12.14 16.51
N GLU A 95 -8.88 11.22 15.85
CA GLU A 95 -8.25 10.09 16.54
C GLU A 95 -7.11 10.53 17.48
N PHE A 96 -6.35 11.56 17.11
CA PHE A 96 -5.25 12.06 17.95
C PHE A 96 -5.76 12.73 19.24
N LYS A 97 -6.89 13.45 19.19
CA LYS A 97 -7.54 14.00 20.39
C LYS A 97 -8.05 12.89 21.31
N ALA A 98 -8.68 11.86 20.75
CA ALA A 98 -9.17 10.72 21.54
C ALA A 98 -8.05 9.96 22.27
N LEU A 99 -6.87 9.82 21.64
CA LEU A 99 -5.70 9.21 22.26
C LEU A 99 -5.10 10.07 23.40
N ILE A 100 -5.07 11.40 23.23
CA ILE A 100 -4.62 12.31 24.28
C ILE A 100 -5.57 12.23 25.49
N ASP A 101 -6.88 12.27 25.26
CA ASP A 101 -7.87 12.20 26.35
C ASP A 101 -7.76 10.88 27.13
N LEU A 102 -7.42 9.77 26.46
CA LEU A 102 -7.19 8.46 27.10
C LEU A 102 -5.92 8.40 27.96
N VAL A 103 -4.88 9.14 27.60
CA VAL A 103 -3.63 9.23 28.39
C VAL A 103 -3.79 10.20 29.56
N VAL A 104 -4.54 11.29 29.37
CA VAL A 104 -4.79 12.31 30.42
C VAL A 104 -5.74 11.79 31.50
N HIS A 105 -6.65 10.86 31.19
CA HIS A 105 -7.62 10.33 32.16
C HIS A 105 -7.20 9.07 32.93
N LYS A 106 -5.93 8.63 32.88
CA LYS A 106 -5.46 7.66 33.89
C LYS A 106 -5.16 8.41 35.19
N PRO A 107 -5.95 8.24 36.28
CA PRO A 107 -5.54 8.74 37.58
C PRO A 107 -4.28 7.97 37.98
N VAL A 108 -3.16 8.69 38.01
CA VAL A 108 -1.93 8.23 38.65
C VAL A 108 -2.27 8.00 40.12
N LYS A 109 -2.53 6.74 40.50
CA LYS A 109 -2.54 6.33 41.91
C LYS A 109 -1.08 6.28 42.37
N THR A 110 -0.52 7.42 42.73
CA THR A 110 0.66 7.47 43.60
C THR A 110 0.21 6.98 44.97
N GLY A 111 0.38 5.69 45.23
CA GLY A 111 0.36 5.14 46.57
C GLY A 111 1.57 5.70 47.32
N VAL A 112 1.32 6.62 48.24
CA VAL A 112 2.24 6.96 49.32
C VAL A 112 1.95 5.96 50.42
N ASP A 113 2.78 4.93 50.54
CA ASP A 113 2.84 4.12 51.75
C ASP A 113 3.95 4.64 52.66
N ALA A 114 3.62 4.63 53.95
CA ALA A 114 4.18 5.32 55.11
C ALA A 114 5.68 5.14 55.40
#